data_AF-A0A0U3PGK0-F1
#
_entry.id   AF-A0A0U3PGK0-F1
#
_cell.length_a   1.000
_cell.length_b   1.000
_cell.length_c   1.000
_cell.angle_alpha   90.00
_cell.angle_beta   90.00
_cell.angle_gamma   90.00
#
_symmetry.space_group_name_H-M   'P 1'
#
loop_
_entity.id
_entity.type
_entity.pdbx_description
1 polymer ?
#
loop_
_entity_poly.entity_id
_entity_poly.type
_entity_poly.pdbx_seq_one_letter_code
_entity_poly.pdbx_strand_id
1 'polypeptide(L)'
;MPEPVRADEAYERGAVTNYSRDENASRVQAADQLLRRIEAEQMLRRRLPAPVATTPAPDGLPAWMAPADVITHQDTPALWRNELEGRREFMAQEVNRLGSQLAAEPPAWAEALGPITSDTQKQQQWRDLAVEVKTFRDTYRIPETETTVLPAQFMEKGTGAELAARVTAMHKYSAQTAKEPLSADDAKLMAEAAEVQATVAVEPTPAERVVDVLREERSQDVTLTPEQERDEHVAATARKVRENLEARRGAPEPEHAPEAVNEALKDIASRREEERSTGEAAGEEAKKSWQERLAAAQQKQPAATNDFAEKLAQIRKAQEDQVAEEAKLKAARRVPTTGPEQGRRGPSL
;
A
#
# COMPACT_ATOMS: atom_id res chain seq x y z
N MET A 1 -7.84 -59.89 -14.60
CA MET A 1 -7.60 -58.49 -14.23
C MET A 1 -6.37 -58.48 -13.33
N PRO A 2 -5.14 -58.25 -13.83
CA PRO A 2 -3.97 -58.14 -12.97
C PRO A 2 -3.98 -56.78 -12.26
N GLU A 3 -3.70 -56.78 -10.96
CA GLU A 3 -3.66 -55.60 -10.08
C GLU A 3 -2.60 -54.58 -10.53
N PRO A 4 -2.82 -53.27 -10.28
CA PRO A 4 -1.80 -52.26 -10.49
C PRO A 4 -0.70 -52.45 -9.44
N VAL A 5 0.44 -52.98 -9.87
CA VAL A 5 1.69 -52.94 -9.09
C VAL A 5 1.96 -51.48 -8.75
N ARG A 6 2.00 -51.18 -7.45
CA ARG A 6 2.14 -49.82 -6.90
C ARG A 6 3.38 -49.14 -7.48
N ALA A 7 3.22 -47.95 -8.06
CA ALA A 7 4.33 -47.13 -8.54
C ALA A 7 5.40 -46.87 -7.46
N ASP A 8 5.01 -46.94 -6.18
CA ASP A 8 5.89 -46.81 -5.02
C ASP A 8 6.94 -47.93 -4.95
N GLU A 9 6.61 -49.17 -5.31
CA GLU A 9 7.56 -50.29 -5.29
C GLU A 9 8.60 -50.23 -6.42
N ALA A 10 8.28 -49.51 -7.51
CA ALA A 10 9.22 -49.26 -8.60
C ALA A 10 10.18 -48.11 -8.25
N TYR A 11 9.71 -47.10 -7.51
CA TYR A 11 10.53 -46.00 -7.03
C TYR A 11 11.55 -46.45 -5.97
N GLU A 12 11.12 -47.31 -5.04
CA GLU A 12 12.02 -47.88 -4.02
C GLU A 12 13.07 -48.81 -4.64
N ARG A 13 12.72 -49.63 -5.65
CA ARG A 13 13.69 -50.48 -6.35
C ARG A 13 14.66 -49.69 -7.25
N GLY A 14 14.25 -48.57 -7.83
CA GLY A 14 15.11 -47.70 -8.63
C GLY A 14 16.05 -46.81 -7.81
N ALA A 15 15.63 -46.41 -6.60
CA ALA A 15 16.45 -45.60 -5.71
C ALA A 15 17.60 -46.44 -5.10
N VAL A 16 17.31 -47.63 -4.57
CA VAL A 16 18.31 -48.47 -3.88
C VAL A 16 19.38 -49.04 -4.84
N THR A 17 19.04 -49.24 -6.11
CA THR A 17 19.96 -49.76 -7.13
C THR A 17 20.95 -48.73 -7.67
N ASN A 18 20.65 -47.43 -7.55
CA ASN A 18 21.57 -46.37 -7.96
C ASN A 18 22.61 -46.01 -6.90
N TYR A 19 22.30 -46.17 -5.60
CA TYR A 19 23.27 -45.91 -4.52
C TYR A 19 24.37 -46.97 -4.39
N SER A 20 24.16 -48.17 -4.95
CA SER A 20 25.06 -49.32 -4.82
C SER A 20 26.07 -49.49 -5.98
N ARG A 21 26.10 -48.57 -6.94
CA ARG A 21 27.18 -48.52 -7.95
C ARG A 21 28.43 -47.88 -7.35
N ASP A 22 29.59 -48.52 -7.53
CA ASP A 22 30.90 -48.03 -7.08
C ASP A 22 31.19 -46.56 -7.50
N GLU A 23 30.62 -46.12 -8.62
CA GLU A 23 30.72 -44.74 -9.12
C GLU A 23 30.12 -43.68 -8.17
N ASN A 24 29.14 -44.05 -7.34
CA ASN A 24 28.47 -43.16 -6.39
C ASN A 24 29.07 -43.24 -4.97
N ALA A 25 30.01 -44.16 -4.71
CA ALA A 25 30.61 -44.34 -3.40
C ALA A 25 31.30 -43.05 -2.90
N SER A 26 31.95 -42.30 -3.79
CA SER A 26 32.59 -41.01 -3.45
C SER A 26 31.58 -39.93 -3.04
N ARG A 27 30.40 -39.89 -3.68
CA ARG A 27 29.32 -38.95 -3.36
C ARG A 27 28.65 -39.30 -2.03
N VAL A 28 28.45 -40.59 -1.77
CA VAL A 28 27.92 -41.08 -0.48
C VAL A 28 28.89 -40.76 0.64
N GLN A 29 30.20 -41.01 0.46
CA GLN A 29 31.21 -40.65 1.45
C GLN A 29 31.27 -39.13 1.71
N ALA A 30 31.17 -38.30 0.66
CA ALA A 30 31.12 -36.85 0.80
C ALA A 30 29.87 -36.38 1.57
N ALA A 31 28.71 -36.98 1.29
CA ALA A 31 27.47 -36.68 2.01
C ALA A 31 27.57 -37.07 3.50
N ASP A 32 28.13 -38.24 3.81
CA ASP A 32 28.35 -38.69 5.19
C ASP A 32 29.34 -37.80 5.95
N GLN A 33 30.35 -37.27 5.25
CA GLN A 33 31.31 -36.33 5.83
C GLN A 33 30.65 -34.98 6.13
N LEU A 34 29.79 -34.49 5.22
CA LEU A 34 28.99 -33.28 5.45
C LEU A 34 28.03 -33.44 6.62
N LEU A 35 27.29 -34.56 6.70
CA LEU A 35 26.39 -34.84 7.82
C LEU A 35 27.14 -34.86 9.14
N ARG A 36 28.27 -35.59 9.23
CA ARG A 36 29.10 -35.61 10.44
C ARG A 36 29.61 -34.23 10.84
N ARG A 37 29.96 -33.38 9.86
CA ARG A 37 30.41 -32.02 10.12
C ARG A 37 29.27 -31.13 10.62
N ILE A 38 28.07 -31.27 10.06
CA ILE A 38 26.86 -30.57 10.51
C ILE A 38 26.49 -31.02 11.93
N GLU A 39 26.49 -32.32 12.22
CA GLU A 39 26.19 -32.85 13.55
C GLU A 39 27.20 -32.39 14.60
N ALA A 40 28.49 -32.40 14.26
CA ALA A 40 29.54 -31.89 15.15
C ALA A 40 29.36 -30.40 15.43
N GLU A 41 29.02 -29.61 14.40
CA GLU A 41 28.73 -28.18 14.54
C GLU A 41 27.49 -27.93 15.41
N GLN A 42 26.41 -28.67 15.20
CA GLN A 42 25.21 -28.60 16.04
C GLN A 42 25.49 -28.99 17.49
N MET A 43 26.32 -30.03 17.72
CA MET A 43 26.75 -30.40 19.08
C MET A 43 27.58 -29.29 19.73
N LEU A 44 28.46 -28.62 18.98
CA LEU A 44 29.21 -27.47 19.48
C LEU A 44 28.27 -26.31 19.84
N ARG A 45 27.30 -25.97 18.98
CA ARG A 45 26.30 -24.93 19.28
C ARG A 45 25.47 -25.23 20.53
N ARG A 46 25.14 -26.50 20.78
CA ARG A 46 24.40 -26.92 21.98
C ARG A 46 25.25 -26.87 23.26
N ARG A 47 26.57 -27.03 23.15
CA ARG A 47 27.51 -27.05 24.28
C ARG A 47 28.07 -25.67 24.61
N LEU A 48 28.17 -24.79 23.63
CA LEU A 48 28.52 -23.40 23.86
C LEU A 48 27.41 -22.72 24.67
N PRO A 49 27.74 -21.81 25.59
CA PRO A 49 26.73 -21.01 26.28
C PRO A 49 25.87 -20.28 25.24
N ALA A 50 24.59 -20.05 25.58
CA ALA A 50 23.67 -19.32 24.72
C ALA A 50 24.35 -18.07 24.16
N PRO A 51 24.15 -17.73 22.87
CA PRO A 51 24.74 -16.52 22.31
C PRO A 51 24.42 -15.36 23.24
N VAL A 52 25.46 -14.62 23.62
CA VAL A 52 25.33 -13.45 24.51
C VAL A 52 24.22 -12.58 23.93
N ALA A 53 23.22 -12.24 24.75
CA ALA A 53 22.17 -11.34 24.35
C ALA A 53 22.82 -10.06 23.80
N THR A 54 22.76 -9.90 22.48
CA THR A 54 23.36 -8.76 21.81
C THR A 54 22.51 -7.56 22.12
N THR A 55 23.14 -6.50 22.62
CA THR A 55 22.50 -5.21 22.77
C THR A 55 21.89 -4.84 21.41
N PRO A 56 20.60 -4.47 21.35
CA PRO A 56 19.99 -4.04 20.10
C PRO A 56 20.80 -2.87 19.53
N ALA A 57 21.03 -2.91 18.22
CA ALA A 57 21.74 -1.84 17.55
C ALA A 57 20.95 -0.52 17.69
N PRO A 58 21.63 0.62 17.78
CA PRO A 58 20.99 1.92 17.94
C PRO A 58 20.19 2.35 16.71
N ASP A 59 20.35 1.64 15.58
CA ASP A 59 19.63 1.85 14.32
C ASP A 59 18.13 1.49 14.38
N GLY A 60 17.67 0.86 15.48
CA GLY A 60 16.28 0.47 15.67
C GLY A 60 15.86 -0.77 14.88
N LEU A 61 16.78 -1.41 14.13
CA LEU A 61 16.47 -2.60 13.35
C LEU A 61 16.47 -3.85 14.26
N PRO A 62 15.44 -4.71 14.17
CA PRO A 62 15.39 -5.92 14.96
C PRO A 62 16.41 -6.94 14.45
N ALA A 63 17.03 -7.67 15.39
CA ALA A 63 18.10 -8.62 15.12
C ALA A 63 17.73 -9.72 14.09
N TRP A 64 16.45 -10.08 14.00
CA TRP A 64 15.98 -11.12 13.08
C TRP A 64 15.89 -10.63 11.62
N MET A 65 15.67 -9.32 11.39
CA MET A 65 15.68 -8.73 10.04
C MET A 65 17.11 -8.47 9.59
N ALA A 66 17.91 -7.93 10.51
CA ALA A 66 19.33 -7.71 10.31
C ALA A 66 20.03 -8.08 11.63
N PRO A 67 20.95 -9.07 11.66
CA PRO A 67 21.76 -9.41 12.84
C PRO A 67 22.94 -8.44 13.04
N ALA A 68 23.04 -7.80 14.21
CA ALA A 68 24.01 -6.70 14.47
C ALA A 68 25.32 -7.23 15.07
N ASP A 69 25.26 -8.41 15.64
CA ASP A 69 26.36 -9.19 16.19
C ASP A 69 27.47 -9.42 15.17
N VAL A 70 27.12 -9.68 13.90
CA VAL A 70 28.10 -9.93 12.83
C VAL A 70 29.02 -8.71 12.60
N ILE A 71 28.55 -7.49 12.88
CA ILE A 71 29.34 -6.27 12.71
C ILE A 71 30.37 -6.12 13.82
N THR A 72 30.06 -6.56 15.04
CA THR A 72 30.98 -6.46 16.19
C THR A 72 31.85 -7.69 16.36
N HIS A 73 31.58 -8.77 15.60
CA HIS A 73 32.30 -10.02 15.70
C HIS A 73 33.78 -9.88 15.28
N GLN A 74 34.68 -10.41 16.11
CA GLN A 74 36.13 -10.33 15.91
C GLN A 74 36.61 -10.95 14.59
N ASP A 75 35.92 -12.00 14.13
CA ASP A 75 36.28 -12.71 12.90
C ASP A 75 35.74 -12.04 11.63
N THR A 76 34.94 -10.96 11.75
CA THR A 76 34.41 -10.24 10.60
C THR A 76 35.47 -9.26 10.07
N PRO A 77 35.98 -9.43 8.84
CA PRO A 77 37.01 -8.53 8.30
C PRO A 77 36.51 -7.09 8.25
N ALA A 78 37.41 -6.11 8.45
CA ALA A 78 37.05 -4.71 8.56
C ALA A 78 36.26 -4.17 7.35
N LEU A 79 36.64 -4.58 6.14
CA LEU A 79 35.92 -4.21 4.91
C LEU A 79 34.47 -4.73 4.93
N TRP A 80 34.26 -5.95 5.40
CA TRP A 80 32.91 -6.51 5.54
C TRP A 80 32.09 -5.82 6.63
N ARG A 81 32.72 -5.36 7.72
CA ARG A 81 32.02 -4.60 8.76
C ARG A 81 31.46 -3.28 8.20
N ASN A 82 32.27 -2.54 7.45
CA ASN A 82 31.84 -1.28 6.81
C ASN A 82 30.69 -1.52 5.82
N GLU A 83 30.77 -2.57 4.99
CA GLU A 83 29.70 -2.91 4.05
C GLU A 83 28.41 -3.32 4.75
N LEU A 84 28.49 -4.08 5.84
CA LEU A 84 27.32 -4.48 6.62
C LEU A 84 26.69 -3.29 7.35
N GLU A 85 27.50 -2.36 7.84
CA GLU A 85 27.06 -1.12 8.46
C GLU A 85 26.32 -0.23 7.45
N GLY A 86 26.91 0.03 6.28
CA GLY A 86 26.25 0.80 5.23
C GLY A 86 24.94 0.15 4.74
N ARG A 87 24.89 -1.18 4.63
CA ARG A 87 23.65 -1.90 4.28
C ARG A 87 22.58 -1.76 5.36
N ARG A 88 22.96 -1.75 6.63
CA ARG A 88 22.01 -1.53 7.73
C ARG A 88 21.44 -0.14 7.72
N GLU A 89 22.28 0.86 7.54
CA GLU A 89 21.83 2.25 7.45
C GLU A 89 20.79 2.41 6.34
N PHE A 90 21.05 1.81 5.17
CA PHE A 90 20.10 1.77 4.08
C PHE A 90 18.80 1.03 4.45
N MET A 91 18.88 -0.15 5.08
CA MET A 91 17.70 -0.88 5.55
C MET A 91 16.89 -0.09 6.59
N ALA A 92 17.54 0.63 7.49
CA ALA A 92 16.87 1.46 8.50
C ALA A 92 16.09 2.61 7.84
N GLN A 93 16.67 3.24 6.81
CA GLN A 93 15.99 4.25 6.00
C GLN A 93 14.77 3.67 5.28
N GLU A 94 14.90 2.49 4.68
CA GLU A 94 13.79 1.80 4.02
C GLU A 94 12.68 1.39 5.00
N VAL A 95 13.03 0.91 6.20
CA VAL A 95 12.05 0.64 7.26
C VAL A 95 11.32 1.91 7.64
N ASN A 96 12.02 3.03 7.80
CA ASN A 96 11.39 4.32 8.09
C ASN A 96 10.42 4.74 6.97
N ARG A 97 10.82 4.61 5.71
CA ARG A 97 10.00 4.92 4.53
C ARG A 97 8.74 4.05 4.47
N LEU A 98 8.91 2.73 4.53
CA LEU A 98 7.80 1.77 4.51
C LEU A 98 6.86 1.94 5.69
N GLY A 99 7.38 2.24 6.88
CA GLY A 99 6.57 2.48 8.07
C GLY A 99 5.68 3.71 7.91
N SER A 100 6.20 4.79 7.31
CA SER A 100 5.37 5.96 7.00
C SER A 100 4.32 5.67 5.93
N GLN A 101 4.65 4.89 4.90
CA GLN A 101 3.68 4.47 3.89
C GLN A 101 2.55 3.61 4.48
N LEU A 102 2.90 2.64 5.34
CA LEU A 102 1.91 1.82 6.07
C LEU A 102 1.06 2.65 7.03
N ALA A 103 1.59 3.74 7.59
CA ALA A 103 0.83 4.65 8.43
C ALA A 103 -0.17 5.49 7.61
N ALA A 104 0.21 5.91 6.40
CA ALA A 104 -0.66 6.68 5.51
C ALA A 104 -1.76 5.82 4.88
N GLU A 105 -1.43 4.58 4.50
CA GLU A 105 -2.33 3.63 3.87
C GLU A 105 -2.34 2.32 4.68
N PRO A 106 -3.01 2.29 5.84
CA PRO A 106 -3.01 1.13 6.71
C PRO A 106 -3.74 -0.04 6.05
N PRO A 107 -3.08 -1.20 5.86
CA PRO A 107 -3.74 -2.40 5.36
C PRO A 107 -4.72 -2.96 6.40
N ALA A 108 -5.66 -3.81 5.97
CA ALA A 108 -6.72 -4.33 6.84
C ALA A 108 -6.19 -5.01 8.12
N TRP A 109 -5.05 -5.70 8.04
CA TRP A 109 -4.45 -6.33 9.21
C TRP A 109 -3.88 -5.33 10.23
N ALA A 110 -3.57 -4.10 9.81
CA ALA A 110 -3.02 -3.08 10.69
C ALA A 110 -4.02 -2.57 11.75
N GLU A 111 -5.33 -2.78 11.54
CA GLU A 111 -6.37 -2.44 12.53
C GLU A 111 -6.11 -3.09 13.90
N ALA A 112 -5.56 -4.30 13.91
CA ALA A 112 -5.26 -5.04 15.13
C ALA A 112 -4.03 -4.50 15.89
N LEU A 113 -3.21 -3.61 15.29
CA LEU A 113 -2.20 -2.85 16.03
C LEU A 113 -2.82 -1.70 16.83
N GLY A 114 -4.05 -1.28 16.49
CA GLY A 114 -4.72 -0.12 17.06
C GLY A 114 -4.41 1.18 16.30
N PRO A 115 -5.11 2.28 16.64
CA PRO A 115 -4.93 3.56 15.98
C PRO A 115 -3.54 4.15 16.23
N ILE A 116 -3.04 4.90 15.26
CA ILE A 116 -1.77 5.61 15.35
C ILE A 116 -1.95 6.79 16.32
N THR A 117 -1.13 6.87 17.35
CA THR A 117 -1.19 7.95 18.33
C THR A 117 -0.45 9.21 17.84
N SER A 118 -0.88 10.39 18.27
CA SER A 118 -0.16 11.68 18.08
C SER A 118 1.18 11.80 18.84
N ASP A 119 1.49 10.85 19.72
CA ASP A 119 2.77 10.80 20.44
C ASP A 119 3.88 10.26 19.53
N THR A 120 4.89 11.09 19.26
CA THR A 120 5.95 10.80 18.28
C THR A 120 6.72 9.50 18.59
N GLN A 121 7.00 9.21 19.86
CA GLN A 121 7.73 8.00 20.23
C GLN A 121 6.87 6.75 19.99
N LYS A 122 5.57 6.82 20.31
CA LYS A 122 4.63 5.71 20.13
C LYS A 122 4.24 5.52 18.68
N GLN A 123 4.15 6.61 17.94
CA GLN A 123 3.99 6.60 16.50
C GLN A 123 5.17 5.88 15.83
N GLN A 124 6.41 6.18 16.21
CA GLN A 124 7.58 5.47 15.69
C GLN A 124 7.51 3.98 16.03
N GLN A 125 7.20 3.63 17.29
CA GLN A 125 7.03 2.22 17.69
C GLN A 125 5.93 1.49 16.90
N TRP A 126 4.83 2.18 16.59
CA TRP A 126 3.77 1.63 15.74
C TRP A 126 4.27 1.37 14.33
N ARG A 127 5.00 2.34 13.73
CA ARG A 127 5.56 2.23 12.38
C ARG A 127 6.59 1.12 12.28
N ASP A 128 7.51 1.04 13.23
CA ASP A 128 8.51 -0.03 13.31
C ASP A 128 7.82 -1.40 13.39
N LEU A 129 6.84 -1.54 14.28
CA LEU A 129 6.09 -2.78 14.46
C LEU A 129 5.29 -3.17 13.20
N ALA A 130 4.68 -2.19 12.52
CA ALA A 130 3.95 -2.44 11.27
C ALA A 130 4.88 -2.97 10.18
N VAL A 131 6.09 -2.41 10.05
CA VAL A 131 7.09 -2.89 9.08
C VAL A 131 7.61 -4.27 9.45
N GLU A 132 7.84 -4.53 10.74
CA GLU A 132 8.24 -5.86 11.20
C GLU A 132 7.19 -6.92 10.86
N VAL A 133 5.91 -6.61 11.10
CA VAL A 133 4.80 -7.50 10.73
C VAL A 133 4.72 -7.68 9.21
N LYS A 134 4.82 -6.60 8.43
CA LYS A 134 4.83 -6.69 6.96
C LYS A 134 5.96 -7.58 6.47
N THR A 135 7.18 -7.35 6.97
CA THR A 135 8.38 -8.12 6.60
C THR A 135 8.22 -9.59 6.98
N PHE A 136 7.62 -9.87 8.14
CA PHE A 136 7.31 -11.23 8.56
C PHE A 136 6.31 -11.88 7.60
N ARG A 137 5.22 -11.18 7.25
CA ARG A 137 4.22 -11.66 6.29
C ARG A 137 4.83 -11.97 4.93
N ASP A 138 5.69 -11.10 4.43
CA ASP A 138 6.43 -11.31 3.17
C ASP A 138 7.35 -12.53 3.26
N THR A 139 8.09 -12.67 4.36
CA THR A 139 9.03 -13.79 4.59
C THR A 139 8.33 -15.14 4.57
N TYR A 140 7.14 -15.23 5.20
CA TYR A 140 6.35 -16.45 5.27
C TYR A 140 5.26 -16.55 4.19
N ARG A 141 5.26 -15.64 3.21
CA ARG A 141 4.29 -15.58 2.10
C ARG A 141 2.83 -15.60 2.57
N ILE A 142 2.55 -14.87 3.65
CA ILE A 142 1.19 -14.66 4.13
C ILE A 142 0.49 -13.72 3.13
N PRO A 143 -0.65 -14.13 2.55
CA PRO A 143 -1.31 -13.34 1.50
C PRO A 143 -1.87 -12.03 2.06
N GLU A 144 -1.85 -10.97 1.25
CA GLU A 144 -2.37 -9.65 1.63
C GLU A 144 -3.89 -9.64 1.88
N THR A 145 -4.62 -10.64 1.36
CA THR A 145 -6.05 -10.83 1.65
C THR A 145 -6.31 -11.29 3.08
N GLU A 146 -5.29 -11.80 3.79
CA GLU A 146 -5.41 -12.22 5.19
C GLU A 146 -5.51 -10.99 6.09
N THR A 147 -6.68 -10.80 6.71
CA THR A 147 -6.95 -9.70 7.64
C THR A 147 -6.35 -9.91 9.02
N THR A 148 -6.00 -11.15 9.38
CA THR A 148 -5.30 -11.42 10.63
C THR A 148 -3.85 -10.94 10.53
N VAL A 149 -3.36 -10.21 11.54
CA VAL A 149 -1.94 -9.75 11.63
C VAL A 149 -0.98 -10.91 11.39
N LEU A 150 -1.13 -11.97 12.20
CA LEU A 150 -0.33 -13.19 12.16
C LEU A 150 -1.28 -14.38 12.29
N PRO A 151 -1.25 -15.34 11.34
CA PRO A 151 -1.97 -16.60 11.48
C PRO A 151 -1.56 -17.36 12.75
N ALA A 152 -2.51 -18.06 13.38
CA ALA A 152 -2.30 -18.74 14.66
C ALA A 152 -1.08 -19.69 14.67
N GLN A 153 -0.80 -20.35 13.54
CA GLN A 153 0.35 -21.27 13.37
C GLN A 153 1.71 -20.60 13.61
N PHE A 154 1.82 -19.27 13.47
CA PHE A 154 3.05 -18.51 13.69
C PHE A 154 3.11 -17.86 15.07
N MET A 155 2.02 -17.88 15.85
CA MET A 155 1.95 -17.20 17.15
C MET A 155 2.52 -18.03 18.31
N GLU A 156 2.76 -19.33 18.11
CA GLU A 156 3.13 -20.23 19.20
C GLU A 156 4.62 -20.21 19.56
N LYS A 157 5.51 -19.91 18.61
CA LYS A 157 6.97 -20.05 18.79
C LYS A 157 7.78 -19.01 18.01
N GLY A 158 8.97 -18.71 18.54
CA GLY A 158 9.98 -17.86 17.90
C GLY A 158 9.52 -16.43 17.69
N THR A 159 10.03 -15.80 16.63
CA THR A 159 9.77 -14.38 16.31
C THR A 159 8.29 -14.05 16.17
N GLY A 160 7.46 -14.97 15.66
CA GLY A 160 6.02 -14.73 15.50
C GLY A 160 5.27 -14.60 16.83
N ALA A 161 5.68 -15.35 17.87
CA ALA A 161 5.14 -15.21 19.22
C ALA A 161 5.51 -13.86 19.86
N GLU A 162 6.76 -13.43 19.68
CA GLU A 162 7.25 -12.13 20.16
C GLU A 162 6.55 -10.96 19.47
N LEU A 163 6.33 -11.06 18.15
CA LEU A 163 5.56 -10.07 17.39
C LEU A 163 4.11 -10.02 17.85
N ALA A 164 3.45 -11.16 18.02
CA ALA A 164 2.08 -11.22 18.52
C ALA A 164 1.94 -10.57 19.91
N ALA A 165 2.91 -10.79 20.81
CA ALA A 165 2.93 -10.17 22.13
C ALA A 165 3.09 -8.64 22.03
N ARG A 166 3.98 -8.14 21.16
CA ARG A 166 4.19 -6.70 20.93
C ARG A 166 2.97 -6.03 20.30
N VAL A 167 2.32 -6.66 19.33
CA VAL A 167 1.07 -6.19 18.72
C VAL A 167 -0.02 -6.07 19.77
N THR A 168 -0.18 -7.09 20.62
CA THR A 168 -1.14 -7.07 21.73
C THR A 168 -0.84 -5.94 22.71
N ALA A 169 0.44 -5.72 23.04
CA ALA A 169 0.85 -4.63 23.92
C ALA A 169 0.56 -3.25 23.32
N MET A 170 0.83 -3.06 22.02
CA MET A 170 0.55 -1.82 21.30
C MET A 170 -0.96 -1.52 21.27
N HIS A 171 -1.77 -2.51 20.89
CA HIS A 171 -3.22 -2.38 20.86
C HIS A 171 -3.80 -2.02 22.23
N LYS A 172 -3.32 -2.68 23.30
CA LYS A 172 -3.73 -2.37 24.67
C LYS A 172 -3.35 -0.94 25.06
N TYR A 173 -2.16 -0.49 24.70
CA TYR A 173 -1.72 0.87 24.98
C TYR A 173 -2.62 1.89 24.26
N SER A 174 -2.87 1.71 22.97
CA SER A 174 -3.75 2.62 22.21
C SER A 174 -5.19 2.61 22.73
N ALA A 175 -5.71 1.46 23.18
CA ALA A 175 -7.05 1.36 23.75
C ALA A 175 -7.16 2.04 25.14
N GLN A 176 -6.07 2.04 25.92
CA GLN A 176 -6.03 2.62 27.27
C GLN A 176 -5.67 4.10 27.27
N THR A 177 -4.98 4.59 26.25
CA THR A 177 -4.59 5.99 26.15
C THR A 177 -5.62 6.77 25.35
N ALA A 178 -6.34 7.67 26.01
CA ALA A 178 -7.32 8.57 25.39
C ALA A 178 -6.65 9.69 24.56
N LYS A 179 -5.43 9.46 24.04
CA LYS A 179 -4.77 10.42 23.15
C LYS A 179 -5.45 10.40 21.79
N GLU A 180 -5.62 11.57 21.22
CA GLU A 180 -6.24 11.71 19.91
C GLU A 180 -5.40 10.98 18.85
N PRO A 181 -6.03 10.14 18.01
CA PRO A 181 -5.33 9.47 16.93
C PRO A 181 -4.80 10.50 15.93
N LEU A 182 -3.70 10.15 15.29
CA LEU A 182 -3.11 10.96 14.24
C LEU A 182 -4.11 11.11 13.08
N SER A 183 -4.24 12.32 12.55
CA SER A 183 -5.06 12.59 11.37
C SER A 183 -4.53 11.85 10.15
N ALA A 184 -5.42 11.38 9.28
CA ALA A 184 -5.05 10.75 8.01
C ALA A 184 -4.25 11.70 7.09
N ASP A 185 -4.51 13.01 7.17
CA ASP A 185 -3.79 14.01 6.39
C ASP A 185 -2.33 14.16 6.87
N ASP A 186 -2.13 14.11 8.20
CA ASP A 186 -0.79 14.20 8.80
C ASP A 186 0.02 12.93 8.52
N ALA A 187 -0.64 11.77 8.54
CA ALA A 187 -0.02 10.50 8.16
C ALA A 187 0.47 10.51 6.70
N LYS A 188 -0.33 11.04 5.77
CA LYS A 188 0.07 11.20 4.35
C LYS A 188 1.26 12.16 4.19
N LEU A 189 1.24 13.28 4.90
CA LEU A 189 2.34 14.25 4.87
C LEU A 189 3.65 13.64 5.37
N MET A 190 3.59 12.79 6.40
CA MET A 190 4.75 12.05 6.88
C MET A 190 5.24 10.97 5.90
N ALA A 191 4.35 10.32 5.15
CA ALA A 191 4.74 9.41 4.08
C ALA A 191 5.49 10.15 2.96
N GLU A 192 4.96 11.29 2.51
CA GLU A 192 5.59 12.13 1.50
C GLU A 192 6.95 12.66 1.98
N ALA A 193 7.05 13.13 3.23
CA ALA A 193 8.31 13.58 3.81
C ALA A 193 9.36 12.47 3.87
N ALA A 194 8.96 11.24 4.23
CA ALA A 194 9.87 10.10 4.26
C ALA A 194 10.34 9.67 2.86
N GLU A 195 9.49 9.81 1.85
CA GLU A 195 9.84 9.54 0.44
C GLU A 195 10.82 10.57 -0.13
N VAL A 196 10.60 11.86 0.18
CA VAL A 196 11.56 12.92 -0.11
C VAL A 196 12.90 12.62 0.56
N GLN A 197 12.89 12.24 1.84
CA GLN A 197 14.13 11.92 2.57
C GLN A 197 14.88 10.75 1.93
N ALA A 198 14.18 9.68 1.55
CA ALA A 198 14.79 8.54 0.85
C ALA A 198 15.39 8.94 -0.50
N THR A 199 14.69 9.79 -1.26
CA THR A 199 15.18 10.32 -2.55
C THR A 199 16.40 11.21 -2.38
N VAL A 200 16.45 12.01 -1.31
CA VAL A 200 17.60 12.87 -0.99
C VAL A 200 18.83 12.03 -0.60
N ALA A 201 18.63 10.92 0.12
CA ALA A 201 19.70 10.04 0.60
C ALA A 201 20.49 9.36 -0.53
N VAL A 202 19.86 9.13 -1.69
CA VAL A 202 20.53 8.57 -2.88
C VAL A 202 21.22 9.70 -3.66
N GLU A 203 22.55 9.67 -3.76
CA GLU A 203 23.28 10.61 -4.62
C GLU A 203 22.94 10.34 -6.11
N PRO A 204 22.45 11.35 -6.86
CA PRO A 204 22.08 11.17 -8.25
C PRO A 204 23.32 10.97 -9.10
N THR A 205 23.22 10.01 -10.03
CA THR A 205 24.28 9.76 -10.99
C THR A 205 24.52 10.98 -11.88
N PRO A 206 25.71 11.13 -12.48
CA PRO A 206 25.97 12.22 -13.43
C PRO A 206 24.99 12.25 -14.61
N ALA A 207 24.49 11.07 -15.05
CA ALA A 207 23.54 10.97 -16.15
C ALA A 207 22.13 11.45 -15.74
N GLU A 208 21.67 11.10 -14.55
CA GLU A 208 20.38 11.57 -14.01
C GLU A 208 20.34 13.09 -13.89
N ARG A 209 21.45 13.70 -13.42
CA ARG A 209 21.56 15.17 -13.37
C ARG A 209 21.39 15.83 -14.74
N VAL A 210 21.94 15.25 -15.80
CA VAL A 210 21.78 15.78 -17.16
C VAL A 210 20.34 15.59 -17.66
N VAL A 211 19.71 14.46 -17.36
CA VAL A 211 18.31 14.20 -17.71
C VAL A 211 17.37 15.18 -17.01
N ASP A 212 17.62 15.46 -15.73
CA ASP A 212 16.83 16.41 -14.93
C ASP A 212 16.93 17.84 -15.49
N VAL A 213 18.13 18.29 -15.83
CA VAL A 213 18.36 19.60 -16.48
C VAL A 213 17.61 19.67 -17.81
N LEU A 214 17.75 18.64 -18.66
CA LEU A 214 17.06 18.59 -19.96
C LEU A 214 15.54 18.47 -19.83
N ARG A 215 15.01 18.07 -18.67
CA ARG A 215 13.58 17.96 -18.37
C ARG A 215 13.02 19.29 -17.86
N GLU A 216 13.77 20.00 -17.02
CA GLU A 216 13.47 21.38 -16.63
C GLU A 216 13.50 22.33 -17.84
N GLU A 217 14.44 22.13 -18.77
CA GLU A 217 14.49 22.89 -20.03
C GLU A 217 13.31 22.57 -20.97
N ARG A 218 12.67 21.41 -20.81
CA ARG A 218 11.55 20.94 -21.65
C ARG A 218 10.18 21.07 -21.00
N SER A 219 10.07 21.58 -19.78
CA SER A 219 8.81 21.64 -19.05
C SER A 219 7.90 22.77 -19.56
N GLN A 220 7.32 22.57 -20.74
CA GLN A 220 6.08 23.19 -21.21
C GLN A 220 5.30 22.08 -21.97
N ASP A 221 4.07 21.81 -21.53
CA ASP A 221 3.06 21.01 -22.24
C ASP A 221 3.07 19.47 -22.13
N VAL A 222 3.26 18.91 -20.93
CA VAL A 222 2.83 17.53 -20.66
C VAL A 222 1.77 17.53 -19.56
N THR A 223 0.58 17.02 -19.88
CA THR A 223 -0.44 16.71 -18.88
C THR A 223 -0.02 15.42 -18.18
N LEU A 224 0.35 15.54 -16.91
CA LEU A 224 0.84 14.45 -16.09
C LEU A 224 -0.33 13.69 -15.47
N THR A 225 -0.12 12.41 -15.19
CA THR A 225 -1.06 11.65 -14.35
C THR A 225 -0.89 12.06 -12.88
N PRO A 226 -1.90 11.86 -12.01
CA PRO A 226 -1.81 12.23 -10.59
C PRO A 226 -0.66 11.54 -9.83
N GLU A 227 -0.23 10.35 -10.26
CA GLU A 227 0.95 9.66 -9.72
C GLU A 227 2.24 10.36 -10.16
N GLN A 228 2.33 10.74 -11.43
CA GLN A 228 3.50 11.47 -11.96
C GLN A 228 3.64 12.87 -11.35
N GLU A 229 2.54 13.56 -11.06
CA GLU A 229 2.57 14.85 -10.36
C GLU A 229 3.14 14.71 -8.94
N ARG A 230 2.80 13.63 -8.23
CA ARG A 230 3.36 13.33 -6.90
C ARG A 230 4.85 13.03 -6.99
N ASP A 231 5.26 12.19 -7.93
CA ASP A 231 6.68 11.86 -8.13
C ASP A 231 7.50 13.11 -8.47
N GLU A 232 6.97 13.98 -9.32
CA GLU A 232 7.62 15.25 -9.66
C GLU A 232 7.66 16.22 -8.47
N HIS A 233 6.62 16.27 -7.65
CA HIS A 233 6.60 17.07 -6.42
C HIS A 233 7.65 16.57 -5.40
N VAL A 234 7.75 15.25 -5.20
CA VAL A 234 8.75 14.63 -4.35
C VAL A 234 10.16 14.92 -4.87
N ALA A 235 10.40 14.73 -6.17
CA ALA A 235 11.69 15.01 -6.79
C ALA A 235 12.09 16.49 -6.70
N ALA A 236 11.16 17.41 -6.95
CA ALA A 236 11.39 18.85 -6.83
C ALA A 236 11.70 19.26 -5.39
N THR A 237 11.00 18.67 -4.42
CA THR A 237 11.26 18.92 -2.99
C THR A 237 12.62 18.35 -2.57
N ALA A 238 12.97 17.15 -3.04
CA ALA A 238 14.27 16.55 -2.80
C ALA A 238 15.42 17.41 -3.36
N ARG A 239 15.25 17.99 -4.55
CA ARG A 239 16.23 18.96 -5.11
C ARG A 239 16.45 20.15 -4.20
N LYS A 240 15.37 20.81 -3.75
CA LYS A 240 15.46 21.97 -2.85
C LYS A 240 16.13 21.62 -1.52
N VAL A 241 15.80 20.47 -0.93
CA VAL A 241 16.43 20.02 0.31
C VAL A 241 17.92 19.79 0.10
N ARG A 242 18.31 19.17 -1.03
CA ARG A 242 19.71 18.94 -1.37
C ARG A 242 20.49 20.24 -1.61
N GLU A 243 19.93 21.18 -2.36
CA GLU A 243 20.53 22.52 -2.55
C GLU A 243 20.72 23.26 -1.22
N ASN A 244 19.73 23.21 -0.32
CA ASN A 244 19.84 23.80 1.01
C ASN A 244 20.93 23.12 1.87
N LEU A 245 21.07 21.80 1.79
CA LEU A 245 22.12 21.06 2.49
C LEU A 245 23.51 21.39 1.92
N GLU A 246 23.66 21.48 0.60
CA GLU A 246 24.90 21.85 -0.07
C GLU A 246 25.30 23.30 0.23
N ALA A 247 24.34 24.24 0.24
CA ALA A 247 24.57 25.63 0.63
C ALA A 247 25.00 25.77 2.10
N ARG A 248 24.63 24.81 2.97
CA ARG A 248 25.07 24.74 4.37
C ARG A 248 26.37 23.95 4.56
N ARG A 249 26.87 23.25 3.54
CA ARG A 249 28.09 22.43 3.59
C ARG A 249 29.32 23.34 3.64
N GLY A 250 29.67 23.79 4.84
CA GLY A 250 30.75 24.75 5.11
C GLY A 250 30.46 25.74 6.24
N ALA A 251 29.22 25.80 6.75
CA ALA A 251 28.87 26.49 7.99
C ALA A 251 29.18 25.60 9.20
N PRO A 252 29.58 26.15 10.37
CA PRO A 252 29.75 25.36 11.58
C PRO A 252 28.44 24.64 11.91
N GLU A 253 28.52 23.34 12.21
CA GLU A 253 27.38 22.51 12.61
C GLU A 253 26.58 23.21 13.71
N PRO A 254 25.30 23.55 13.49
CA PRO A 254 24.38 23.66 14.61
C PRO A 254 24.02 22.23 15.04
N GLU A 255 24.05 21.97 16.35
CA GLU A 255 23.73 20.69 17.02
C GLU A 255 22.29 20.17 16.78
N HIS A 256 21.58 20.65 15.75
CA HIS A 256 20.12 20.53 15.60
C HIS A 256 19.68 20.14 14.17
N ALA A 257 20.28 19.08 13.60
CA ALA A 257 19.76 18.43 12.38
C ALA A 257 18.24 18.08 12.40
N PRO A 258 17.59 17.73 13.53
CA PRO A 258 16.13 17.53 13.55
C PRO A 258 15.30 18.84 13.47
N GLU A 259 15.90 20.02 13.64
CA GLU A 259 15.14 21.28 13.59
C GLU A 259 14.80 21.72 12.17
N ALA A 260 15.66 21.47 11.18
CA ALA A 260 15.40 21.87 9.79
C ALA A 260 14.26 21.08 9.12
N VAL A 261 14.12 19.79 9.46
CA VAL A 261 12.98 18.97 9.01
C VAL A 261 11.71 19.43 9.74
N ASN A 262 11.80 19.73 11.04
CA ASN A 262 10.67 20.29 11.79
C ASN A 262 10.28 21.70 11.33
N GLU A 263 11.22 22.51 10.86
CA GLU A 263 11.02 23.85 10.31
C GLU A 263 10.36 23.76 8.92
N ALA A 264 10.83 22.85 8.06
CA ALA A 264 10.18 22.55 6.79
C ALA A 264 8.76 21.99 6.97
N LEU A 265 8.54 21.12 7.97
CA LEU A 265 7.21 20.61 8.32
C LEU A 265 6.29 21.73 8.86
N LYS A 266 6.84 22.68 9.63
CA LYS A 266 6.10 23.87 10.09
C LYS A 266 5.75 24.83 8.97
N ASP A 267 6.64 25.03 8.00
CA ASP A 267 6.38 25.87 6.82
C ASP A 267 5.33 25.25 5.89
N ILE A 268 5.28 23.92 5.80
CA ILE A 268 4.22 23.21 5.07
C ILE A 268 2.89 23.31 5.83
N ALA A 269 2.90 23.18 7.15
CA ALA A 269 1.72 23.29 7.98
C ALA A 269 1.12 24.71 7.95
N SER A 270 1.94 25.75 8.07
CA SER A 270 1.50 27.15 8.01
C SER A 270 0.94 27.53 6.65
N ARG A 271 1.58 27.12 5.55
CA ARG A 271 1.07 27.35 4.19
C ARG A 271 -0.27 26.64 3.94
N ARG A 272 -0.49 25.46 4.50
CA ARG A 272 -1.78 24.76 4.39
C ARG A 272 -2.89 25.37 5.25
N GLU A 273 -2.57 25.96 6.39
CA GLU A 273 -3.53 26.78 7.15
C GLU A 273 -3.90 28.07 6.39
N GLU A 274 -2.94 28.68 5.68
CA GLU A 274 -3.19 29.80 4.77
C GLU A 274 -4.07 29.37 3.57
N GLU A 275 -3.81 28.20 2.98
CA GLU A 275 -4.64 27.63 1.89
C GLU A 275 -6.03 27.18 2.37
N ARG A 276 -6.16 26.65 3.60
CA ARG A 276 -7.45 26.31 4.21
C ARG A 276 -8.26 27.54 4.58
N SER A 277 -7.64 28.57 5.13
CA SER A 277 -8.32 29.82 5.48
C SER A 277 -8.74 30.62 4.23
N THR A 278 -7.93 30.60 3.17
CA THR A 278 -8.33 31.15 1.86
C THR A 278 -9.38 30.29 1.15
N GLY A 279 -9.31 28.96 1.28
CA GLY A 279 -10.32 28.02 0.77
C GLY A 279 -11.67 28.08 1.51
N GLU A 280 -11.66 28.28 2.83
CA GLU A 280 -12.87 28.51 3.64
C GLU A 280 -13.49 29.88 3.36
N ALA A 281 -12.68 30.94 3.20
CA ALA A 281 -13.16 32.25 2.80
C ALA A 281 -13.80 32.21 1.40
N ALA A 282 -13.15 31.56 0.42
CA ALA A 282 -13.71 31.34 -0.91
C ALA A 282 -14.94 30.42 -0.89
N GLY A 283 -14.98 29.43 -0.01
CA GLY A 283 -16.11 28.52 0.20
C GLY A 283 -17.33 29.18 0.85
N GLU A 284 -17.12 30.11 1.78
CA GLU A 284 -18.19 30.91 2.38
C GLU A 284 -18.75 31.94 1.39
N GLU A 285 -17.91 32.60 0.59
CA GLU A 285 -18.35 33.48 -0.49
C GLU A 285 -19.11 32.72 -1.58
N ALA A 286 -18.65 31.51 -1.96
CA ALA A 286 -19.34 30.65 -2.89
C ALA A 286 -20.72 30.20 -2.34
N LYS A 287 -20.80 29.83 -1.05
CA LYS A 287 -22.06 29.48 -0.37
C LYS A 287 -23.02 30.67 -0.29
N LYS A 288 -22.54 31.88 0.03
CA LYS A 288 -23.35 33.11 0.04
C LYS A 288 -23.86 33.43 -1.37
N SER A 289 -23.02 33.33 -2.40
CA SER A 289 -23.45 33.55 -3.80
C SER A 289 -24.45 32.50 -4.28
N TRP A 290 -24.32 31.25 -3.84
CA TRP A 290 -25.28 30.19 -4.16
C TRP A 290 -26.61 30.40 -3.44
N GLN A 291 -26.59 30.84 -2.18
CA GLN A 291 -27.79 31.18 -1.41
C GLN A 291 -28.51 32.42 -1.98
N GLU A 292 -27.77 33.47 -2.39
CA GLU A 292 -28.36 34.62 -3.10
C GLU A 292 -28.95 34.22 -4.46
N ARG A 293 -28.27 33.35 -5.21
CA ARG A 293 -28.80 32.79 -6.47
C ARG A 293 -30.06 31.95 -6.23
N LEU A 294 -30.13 31.19 -5.13
CA LEU A 294 -31.32 30.43 -4.74
C LEU A 294 -32.47 31.35 -4.34
N ALA A 295 -32.20 32.39 -3.55
CA ALA A 295 -33.21 33.37 -3.13
C ALA A 295 -33.75 34.16 -4.34
N ALA A 296 -32.88 34.54 -5.28
CA ALA A 296 -33.27 35.18 -6.54
C ALA A 296 -34.05 34.23 -7.47
N ALA A 297 -33.75 32.93 -7.45
CA ALA A 297 -34.52 31.91 -8.18
C ALA A 297 -35.90 31.67 -7.56
N GLN A 298 -36.01 31.68 -6.23
CA GLN A 298 -37.29 31.53 -5.51
C GLN A 298 -38.19 32.77 -5.68
N GLN A 299 -37.64 33.98 -5.71
CA GLN A 299 -38.43 35.19 -6.00
C GLN A 299 -38.94 35.25 -7.44
N LYS A 300 -38.28 34.61 -8.40
CA LYS A 300 -38.74 34.52 -9.80
C LYS A 300 -39.76 33.40 -10.06
N GLN A 301 -40.12 32.61 -9.05
CA GLN A 301 -40.90 31.37 -9.24
C GLN A 301 -42.44 31.42 -9.10
N PRO A 302 -43.17 32.55 -8.97
CA PRO A 302 -44.64 32.47 -9.07
C PRO A 302 -45.18 32.53 -10.51
N ALA A 303 -44.36 32.82 -11.53
CA ALA A 303 -44.83 32.97 -12.92
C ALA A 303 -44.63 31.72 -13.80
N ALA A 304 -43.64 30.88 -13.54
CA ALA A 304 -43.30 29.73 -14.39
C ALA A 304 -44.07 28.44 -14.05
N THR A 305 -44.62 28.32 -12.85
CA THR A 305 -45.40 27.14 -12.41
C THR A 305 -46.78 27.08 -13.07
N ASN A 306 -47.38 28.22 -13.40
CA ASN A 306 -48.63 28.26 -14.16
C ASN A 306 -48.45 27.83 -15.63
N ASP A 307 -47.36 28.25 -16.28
CA ASP A 307 -47.09 27.92 -17.69
C ASP A 307 -46.73 26.43 -17.89
N PHE A 308 -46.10 25.80 -16.89
CA PHE A 308 -45.82 24.36 -16.92
C PHE A 308 -47.06 23.50 -16.65
N ALA A 309 -47.95 23.95 -15.76
CA ALA A 309 -49.22 23.28 -15.50
C ALA A 309 -50.17 23.33 -16.73
N GLU A 310 -50.21 24.47 -17.43
CA GLU A 310 -50.96 24.59 -18.69
C GLU A 310 -50.38 23.71 -19.80
N LYS A 311 -49.06 23.64 -19.94
CA LYS A 311 -48.41 22.75 -20.93
C LYS A 311 -48.65 21.28 -20.65
N LEU A 312 -48.63 20.85 -19.38
CA LEU A 312 -48.98 19.46 -19.01
C LEU A 312 -50.45 19.13 -19.29
N ALA A 313 -51.37 20.08 -19.08
CA ALA A 313 -52.78 19.89 -19.42
C ALA A 313 -52.99 19.77 -20.94
N GLN A 314 -52.26 20.54 -21.74
CA GLN A 314 -52.30 20.45 -23.21
C GLN A 314 -51.75 19.12 -23.72
N ILE A 315 -50.64 18.63 -23.15
CA ILE A 315 -50.07 17.32 -23.53
C ILE A 315 -51.05 16.19 -23.21
N ARG A 316 -51.70 16.23 -22.04
CA ARG A 316 -52.67 15.20 -21.64
C ARG A 316 -53.89 15.18 -22.56
N LYS A 317 -54.40 16.36 -22.94
CA LYS A 317 -55.51 16.48 -23.89
C LYS A 317 -55.14 15.95 -25.29
N ALA A 318 -53.93 16.24 -25.76
CA ALA A 318 -53.45 15.73 -27.04
C ALA A 318 -53.31 14.19 -27.04
N GLN A 319 -52.92 13.60 -25.92
CA GLN A 319 -52.85 12.14 -25.76
C GLN A 319 -54.26 11.50 -25.75
N GLU A 320 -55.23 12.12 -25.08
CA GLU A 320 -56.62 11.66 -25.08
C GLU A 320 -57.25 11.71 -26.48
N ASP A 321 -56.99 12.78 -27.24
CA ASP A 321 -57.45 12.93 -28.61
C ASP A 321 -56.81 11.89 -29.56
N GLN A 322 -55.51 11.58 -29.38
CA GLN A 322 -54.85 10.53 -30.15
C GLN A 322 -55.43 9.14 -29.85
N VAL A 323 -55.69 8.82 -28.58
CA VAL A 323 -56.30 7.55 -28.19
C VAL A 323 -57.73 7.42 -28.75
N ALA A 324 -58.49 8.52 -28.78
CA ALA A 324 -59.83 8.54 -29.36
C ALA A 324 -59.82 8.34 -30.88
N GLU A 325 -58.87 8.93 -31.60
CA GLU A 325 -58.68 8.72 -33.05
C GLU A 325 -58.25 7.29 -33.38
N GLU A 326 -57.29 6.72 -32.63
CA GLU A 326 -56.89 5.33 -32.80
C GLU A 326 -58.04 4.35 -32.53
N ALA A 327 -58.89 4.63 -31.53
CA ALA A 327 -60.08 3.83 -31.25
C ALA A 327 -61.08 3.87 -32.42
N LYS A 328 -61.29 5.03 -33.06
CA LYS A 328 -62.14 5.16 -34.26
C LYS A 328 -61.57 4.40 -35.46
N LEU A 329 -60.26 4.49 -35.70
CA LEU A 329 -59.59 3.75 -36.78
C LEU A 329 -59.68 2.24 -36.57
N LYS A 330 -59.57 1.77 -35.32
CA LYS A 330 -59.70 0.36 -34.97
C LYS A 330 -61.14 -0.16 -35.10
N ALA A 331 -62.14 0.69 -34.85
CA ALA A 331 -63.55 0.37 -35.10
C ALA A 331 -63.87 0.28 -36.60
N ALA A 332 -63.29 1.16 -37.43
CA ALA A 332 -63.48 1.16 -38.88
C ALA A 332 -62.84 -0.05 -39.59
N ARG A 333 -61.79 -0.65 -39.01
CA ARG A 333 -61.11 -1.84 -39.57
C ARG A 333 -61.78 -3.18 -39.27
N ARG A 334 -62.85 -3.23 -38.47
CA ARG A 334 -63.64 -4.46 -38.24
C ARG A 334 -64.78 -4.57 -39.25
N VAL A 335 -64.46 -4.93 -40.50
CA VAL A 335 -65.43 -5.45 -41.47
C VAL A 335 -65.32 -6.99 -41.47
N PRO A 336 -66.44 -7.74 -41.41
CA PRO A 336 -66.42 -9.19 -41.28
C PRO A 336 -66.14 -9.86 -42.63
N THR A 337 -65.09 -10.69 -42.71
CA THR A 337 -64.83 -11.58 -43.84
C THR A 337 -65.61 -12.88 -43.69
N THR A 338 -66.78 -12.95 -44.30
CA THR A 338 -67.49 -14.20 -44.61
C THR A 338 -66.94 -14.78 -45.91
N GLY A 339 -66.11 -15.82 -45.81
CA GLY A 339 -65.65 -16.61 -46.96
C GLY A 339 -66.40 -17.95 -47.04
N PRO A 340 -66.99 -18.32 -48.19
CA PRO A 340 -67.79 -19.54 -48.30
C PRO A 340 -66.99 -20.77 -48.76
N GLU A 341 -67.51 -21.90 -48.29
CA GLU A 341 -67.39 -23.27 -48.80
C GLU A 341 -67.57 -23.40 -50.32
N GLN A 342 -66.72 -24.21 -50.98
CA GLN A 342 -66.91 -25.02 -52.21
C GLN A 342 -65.52 -25.51 -52.65
N GLY A 343 -65.15 -26.78 -52.87
CA GLY A 343 -65.89 -27.94 -53.34
C GLY A 343 -65.57 -28.21 -54.82
N ARG A 344 -64.67 -29.16 -55.13
CA ARG A 344 -64.52 -29.95 -56.41
C ARG A 344 -63.20 -30.74 -56.36
N ARG A 345 -63.15 -32.07 -56.25
CA ARG A 345 -63.48 -33.15 -57.22
C ARG A 345 -62.88 -32.96 -58.62
N GLY A 346 -61.98 -33.88 -58.99
CA GLY A 346 -61.47 -34.15 -60.34
C GLY A 346 -60.47 -35.32 -60.32
N PRO A 347 -60.31 -36.11 -61.41
CA PRO A 347 -60.57 -37.56 -61.35
C PRO A 347 -59.37 -38.50 -61.64
N SER A 348 -59.69 -39.80 -61.49
CA SER A 348 -58.95 -41.05 -61.74
C SER A 348 -58.12 -41.17 -63.03
N LEU A 349 -57.03 -41.93 -62.94
CA LEU A 349 -56.92 -43.29 -63.52
C LEU A 349 -55.92 -44.12 -62.71
#